data_AF-A0A7L2RLR5-F1
#
_entry.id   AF-A0A7L2RLR5-F1
#
_cell.length_a   1.000
_cell.length_b   1.000
_cell.length_c   1.000
_cell.angle_alpha   90.00
_cell.angle_beta   90.00
_cell.angle_gamma   90.00
#
_symmetry.space_group_name_H-M   'P 1'
#
loop_
_entity.id
_entity.type
_entity.pdbx_description
1 polymer ?
#
loop_
_entity_poly.entity_id
_entity_poly.type
_entity_poly.pdbx_seq_one_letter_code
_entity_poly.pdbx_strand_id
1 'polypeptide(L)' 'QCYQWLKEKIISEEGRKQQVKLKDLSPIAERLGCTLPQLAVAWCLRNEGVSSVLLGSSNPEQLIENLGAIQV' A
#
# COMPACT_ATOMS: atom_id res chain seq x y z
N GLN A 1 -13.72 3.17 20.65
CA GLN A 1 -12.49 3.76 20.06
C GLN A 1 -11.91 2.76 19.08
N CYS A 2 -12.33 2.78 17.81
CA CYS A 2 -11.86 1.78 16.83
C CYS A 2 -10.38 2.00 16.46
N TYR A 3 -9.65 0.90 16.29
CA TYR A 3 -8.26 0.82 15.79
C TYR A 3 -7.11 1.32 16.68
N GLN A 4 -7.31 1.41 18.01
CA GLN A 4 -6.21 1.74 18.95
C GLN A 4 -5.01 0.78 18.82
N TRP A 5 -5.28 -0.52 18.70
CA TRP A 5 -4.27 -1.56 18.48
C TRP A 5 -3.42 -1.31 17.22
N LEU A 6 -4.02 -0.73 16.16
CA LEU A 6 -3.34 -0.47 14.89
C LEU A 6 -2.41 0.73 15.03
N LYS A 7 -2.86 1.80 15.72
CA LYS A 7 -2.02 2.96 16.02
C LYS A 7 -0.78 2.55 16.82
N GLU A 8 -0.96 1.74 17.85
CA GLU A 8 0.13 1.22 18.70
C GLU A 8 1.15 0.42 17.88
N LYS A 9 0.66 -0.42 16.95
CA LYS A 9 1.53 -1.17 16.03
C LYS A 9 2.33 -0.24 15.11
N ILE A 10 1.71 0.80 14.54
CA ILE A 10 2.38 1.74 13.63
C ILE A 10 3.46 2.56 14.34
N ILE A 11 3.21 2.99 15.59
CA ILE A 11 4.17 3.83 16.34
C ILE A 11 5.29 3.03 17.03
N SER A 12 5.15 1.70 17.10
CA SER A 12 6.16 0.79 17.66
C SER A 12 7.51 0.89 16.92
N GLU A 13 8.58 0.38 17.54
CA GLU A 13 9.89 0.35 16.90
C GLU A 13 9.88 -0.42 15.58
N GLU A 14 9.15 -1.54 15.52
CA GLU A 14 8.98 -2.32 14.30
C GLU A 14 8.21 -1.54 13.23
N GLY A 15 7.14 -0.83 13.62
CA GLY A 15 6.38 0.04 12.73
C GLY A 15 7.26 1.15 12.13
N ARG A 16 8.18 1.73 12.91
CA ARG A 16 9.17 2.70 12.41
C ARG A 16 10.14 2.09 11.41
N LYS A 17 10.63 0.86 11.65
CA LYS A 17 11.47 0.12 10.69
C LYS A 17 10.73 -0.13 9.37
N GLN A 18 9.45 -0.49 9.44
CA GLN A 18 8.61 -0.66 8.25
C GLN A 18 8.42 0.66 7.49
N GLN A 19 8.21 1.78 8.19
CA GLN A 19 8.12 3.10 7.55
C GLN A 19 9.41 3.50 6.82
N VAL A 20 10.59 3.15 7.34
CA VAL A 20 11.85 3.37 6.61
C VAL A 20 11.86 2.59 5.30
N LYS A 21 11.50 1.30 5.32
CA LYS A 21 11.41 0.49 4.09
C LYS A 21 10.42 1.07 3.07
N LEU A 22 9.29 1.60 3.54
CA LEU A 22 8.32 2.26 2.66
C LEU A 22 8.91 3.51 1.99
N LYS A 23 9.70 4.32 2.71
CA LYS A 23 10.41 5.48 2.15
C LYS A 23 11.42 5.05 1.09
N ASP A 24 12.11 3.93 1.29
CA ASP A 24 13.06 3.39 0.33
C ASP A 24 12.39 2.94 -0.99
N LEU A 25 11.08 2.64 -0.95
CA LEU A 25 10.29 2.28 -2.12
C LEU A 25 9.69 3.49 -2.86
N SER A 26 9.61 4.67 -2.22
CA SER A 26 9.06 5.88 -2.83
C SER A 26 9.71 6.24 -4.19
N PRO A 27 11.05 6.19 -4.36
CA PRO A 27 11.67 6.50 -5.64
C PRO A 27 11.27 5.53 -6.77
N ILE A 28 10.88 4.29 -6.44
CA ILE A 28 10.41 3.31 -7.41
C ILE A 28 9.00 3.68 -7.88
N ALA A 29 8.12 4.02 -6.93
CA ALA A 29 6.76 4.47 -7.24
C ALA A 29 6.79 5.75 -8.10
N GLU A 30 7.64 6.71 -7.75
CA GLU A 30 7.84 7.95 -8.52
C GLU A 30 8.32 7.68 -9.94
N ARG A 31 9.30 6.78 -10.13
CA ARG A 31 9.79 6.39 -11.46
C ARG A 31 8.74 5.69 -12.32
N LEU A 32 7.80 4.99 -11.70
CA LEU A 32 6.68 4.33 -12.36
C LEU A 32 5.46 5.26 -12.52
N GLY A 33 5.52 6.49 -11.98
CA GLY A 33 4.43 7.45 -12.07
C GLY A 33 3.19 7.05 -11.26
N CYS A 34 3.35 6.28 -10.18
CA CYS A 34 2.26 5.77 -9.38
C CYS A 34 2.43 6.08 -7.88
N THR A 35 1.36 5.90 -7.11
CA THR A 35 1.43 6.02 -5.65
C THR A 35 1.93 4.73 -5.01
N LEU A 36 2.44 4.81 -3.77
CA LEU A 36 2.92 3.63 -3.07
C LEU A 36 1.82 2.56 -2.83
N PRO A 37 0.56 2.93 -2.51
CA PRO A 37 -0.56 1.98 -2.51
C PRO A 37 -0.78 1.31 -3.88
N GLN A 38 -0.74 2.07 -4.98
CA GLN A 38 -0.88 1.52 -6.32
C GLN A 38 0.23 0.53 -6.66
N LEU A 39 1.48 0.88 -6.35
CA LEU A 39 2.63 -0.01 -6.51
C LEU A 39 2.45 -1.32 -5.73
N ALA A 40 1.97 -1.26 -4.49
CA ALA A 40 1.77 -2.45 -3.66
C ALA A 40 0.70 -3.38 -4.25
N VAL A 41 -0.42 -2.84 -4.74
CA VAL A 41 -1.49 -3.63 -5.36
C VAL A 41 -1.01 -4.23 -6.70
N ALA A 42 -0.36 -3.44 -7.54
CA ALA A 42 0.20 -3.90 -8.81
C ALA A 42 1.26 -4.99 -8.60
N TRP A 43 2.08 -4.87 -7.56
CA TRP A 43 3.06 -5.88 -7.19
C TRP A 43 2.42 -7.22 -6.83
N CYS A 44 1.31 -7.21 -6.09
CA CYS A 44 0.55 -8.42 -5.79
C CYS A 44 -0.02 -9.07 -7.06
N LEU A 45 -0.59 -8.25 -7.96
CA LEU A 45 -1.20 -8.72 -9.21
C LEU A 45 -0.18 -9.19 -10.26
N ARG A 46 1.08 -8.77 -10.16
CA ARG A 46 2.16 -9.21 -11.05
C ARG A 46 2.42 -10.72 -10.97
N ASN A 47 2.10 -11.36 -9.85
CA ASN A 47 2.30 -12.79 -9.69
C ASN A 47 1.17 -13.57 -10.39
N GLU A 48 1.51 -14.37 -11.41
CA GLU A 48 0.54 -15.19 -12.17
C GLU A 48 -0.25 -16.18 -11.30
N GLY A 49 0.27 -16.55 -10.13
CA GLY A 49 -0.44 -17.39 -9.15
C GLY A 49 -1.54 -16.67 -8.37
N VAL A 50 -1.65 -15.34 -8.48
CA VAL A 50 -2.66 -14.53 -7.78
C VAL A 50 -3.83 -14.25 -8.71
N SER A 51 -4.98 -14.85 -8.42
CA SER A 51 -6.21 -14.61 -9.20
C SER A 51 -6.90 -13.29 -8.87
N SER A 52 -6.78 -12.82 -7.62
CA SER A 52 -7.42 -11.58 -7.16
C SER A 52 -6.74 -10.98 -5.93
N VAL A 53 -6.91 -9.67 -5.75
CA VAL A 53 -6.46 -8.91 -4.57
C VAL A 53 -7.66 -8.26 -3.91
N LEU A 54 -7.87 -8.51 -2.62
CA LEU A 54 -8.94 -7.91 -1.84
C LEU A 54 -8.50 -6.54 -1.31
N LEU A 55 -9.24 -5.49 -1.66
CA LEU A 55 -8.96 -4.12 -1.21
C LEU A 55 -9.84 -3.74 -0.03
N GLY A 56 -9.22 -3.24 1.04
CA GLY A 56 -9.89 -2.56 2.14
C GLY A 56 -9.69 -1.06 2.02
N SER A 57 -10.74 -0.26 2.10
CA SER A 57 -10.65 1.20 2.03
C SER A 57 -11.63 1.84 3.02
N SER A 58 -11.20 2.92 3.67
CA SER A 58 -12.00 3.63 4.67
C SER A 58 -12.84 4.76 4.09
N ASN A 59 -12.56 5.15 2.84
CA ASN A 59 -13.33 6.12 2.07
C ASN A 59 -13.24 5.80 0.55
N PRO A 60 -14.11 6.40 -0.27
CA PRO A 60 -14.11 6.19 -1.72
C PRO A 60 -12.84 6.67 -2.42
N GLU A 61 -12.19 7.74 -1.94
CA GLU A 61 -10.99 8.30 -2.58
C GLU A 61 -9.82 7.31 -2.53
N GLN A 62 -9.63 6.62 -1.40
CA GLN A 62 -8.66 5.54 -1.25
C GLN A 62 -8.95 4.36 -2.18
N LEU A 63 -10.23 4.02 -2.36
CA LEU A 63 -10.61 2.95 -3.28
C LEU A 63 -10.27 3.33 -4.72
N ILE A 64 -10.61 4.56 -5.14
CA ILE A 64 -10.29 5.07 -6.48
C ILE A 64 -8.78 5.10 -6.70
N GLU A 65 -7.99 5.56 -5.72
CA GLU A 65 -6.53 5.53 -5.77
C GLU A 65 -6.01 4.10 -5.99
N ASN A 66 -6.45 3.15 -5.17
CA ASN A 66 -6.02 1.75 -5.25
C ASN A 66 -6.41 1.08 -6.59
N LEU A 67 -7.57 1.41 -7.16
CA LEU A 67 -8.00 0.91 -8.47
C LEU A 67 -7.09 1.40 -9.62
N GLY A 68 -6.43 2.55 -9.44
CA GLY A 68 -5.42 3.06 -10.37
C GLY A 68 -4.20 2.13 -10.53
N ALA A 69 -4.01 1.15 -9.64
CA ALA A 69 -2.96 0.14 -9.75
C ALA A 69 -3.01 -0.69 -11.03
N ILE A 70 -4.16 -0.75 -11.72
CA ILE A 70 -4.31 -1.48 -12.99
C ILE A 70 -3.50 -0.81 -14.12
N GLN A 71 -3.14 0.46 -13.97
CA GLN A 71 -2.35 1.21 -14.96
C GLN A 71 -0.84 1.22 -14.66
N VAL A 72 -0.40 0.54 -13.60
CA VAL A 72 1.00 0.47 -13.14
C VAL A 72 1.67 -0.79 -13.67
#